data_AF-A0A2G8K6M7-F1
#
_entry.id   AF-A0A2G8K6M7-F1
#
_cell.length_a   1.000
_cell.length_b   1.000
_cell.length_c   1.000
_cell.angle_alpha   90.00
_cell.angle_beta   90.00
_cell.angle_gamma   90.00
#
_symmetry.space_group_name_H-M   'P 1'
#
loop_
_entity.id
_entity.type
_entity.pdbx_description
1 polymer ?
#
loop_
_entity_poly.entity_id
_entity_poly.type
_entity_poly.pdbx_seq_one_letter_code
_entity_poly.pdbx_strand_id
1 'polypeptide(L)'
;MGKTKSLSSITANGETFFLFTTTAVEEEDNVVSFELVLTDAINAWSGSISNSDLQALCKEIKEDLSKFIEESKEALTQTDDGSNLVFGYQVKSLRDGCKELAWKRVMQDENIK
;
A
#
# COMPACT_ATOMS: atom_id res chain seq x y z
N MET A 1 1.96 15.58 -15.35
CA MET A 1 1.28 15.32 -14.06
C MET A 1 0.23 14.21 -14.23
N GLY A 2 0.61 12.97 -13.95
CA GLY A 2 -0.26 11.80 -14.13
C GLY A 2 -0.90 11.36 -12.82
N LYS A 3 -2.21 11.13 -12.82
CA LYS A 3 -2.90 10.42 -11.73
C LYS A 3 -3.42 9.09 -12.24
N THR A 4 -3.08 8.01 -11.54
CA THR A 4 -3.57 6.66 -11.83
C THR A 4 -4.50 6.22 -10.71
N LYS A 5 -5.60 5.55 -11.06
CA LYS A 5 -6.58 5.02 -10.11
C LYS A 5 -6.62 3.51 -10.23
N SER A 6 -6.73 2.83 -9.10
CA SER A 6 -6.87 1.38 -9.03
C SER A 6 -7.88 1.01 -7.96
N LEU A 7 -8.55 -0.12 -8.16
CA LEU A 7 -9.43 -0.74 -7.18
C LEU A 7 -8.98 -2.19 -7.05
N SER A 8 -8.57 -2.58 -5.85
CA SER A 8 -8.09 -3.91 -5.53
C SER A 8 -8.89 -4.51 -4.37
N SER A 9 -8.90 -5.84 -4.29
CA SER A 9 -9.45 -6.58 -3.17
C SER A 9 -8.29 -7.13 -2.36
N ILE A 10 -8.21 -6.79 -1.08
CA ILE A 10 -7.19 -7.30 -0.16
C ILE A 10 -7.83 -8.21 0.89
N THR A 11 -7.13 -9.26 1.29
CA THR A 11 -7.52 -10.07 2.46
C THR A 11 -6.65 -9.68 3.65
N ALA A 12 -7.28 -9.18 4.71
CA ALA A 12 -6.61 -8.78 5.94
C ALA A 12 -7.36 -9.37 7.14
N ASN A 13 -6.64 -9.95 8.09
CA ASN A 13 -7.23 -10.52 9.32
C ASN A 13 -8.33 -11.57 9.08
N GLY A 14 -8.33 -12.25 7.93
CA GLY A 14 -9.36 -13.22 7.55
C GLY A 14 -10.63 -12.60 6.94
N GLU A 15 -10.65 -11.29 6.74
CA GLU A 15 -11.75 -10.53 6.14
C GLU A 15 -11.31 -9.93 4.80
N THR A 16 -12.28 -9.74 3.90
CA THR A 16 -12.06 -9.07 2.61
C THR A 16 -12.34 -7.59 2.72
N PHE A 17 -11.39 -6.77 2.28
CA PHE A 17 -11.56 -5.33 2.11
C PHE A 17 -11.34 -4.95 0.65
N PHE A 18 -11.95 -3.84 0.24
CA PHE A 18 -11.66 -3.21 -1.04
C PHE A 18 -10.84 -1.96 -0.80
N LEU A 19 -9.74 -1.83 -1.54
CA LEU A 19 -8.82 -0.71 -1.48
C LEU A 19 -8.88 0.06 -2.80
N PHE A 20 -9.35 1.30 -2.72
CA PHE A 20 -9.29 2.24 -3.82
C PHE A 20 -8.07 3.15 -3.64
N THR A 21 -7.15 3.10 -4.59
CA THR A 21 -5.88 3.82 -4.53
C THR A 21 -5.79 4.80 -5.69
N THR A 22 -5.53 6.07 -5.38
CA THR A 22 -5.12 7.09 -6.36
C THR A 22 -3.65 7.39 -6.17
N THR A 23 -2.84 7.11 -7.18
CA THR A 23 -1.41 7.41 -7.21
C THR A 23 -1.19 8.67 -8.04
N ALA A 24 -0.51 9.67 -7.47
CA ALA A 24 -0.04 10.83 -8.22
C ALA A 24 1.48 10.76 -8.38
N VAL A 25 1.96 11.05 -9.59
CA VAL A 25 3.40 11.15 -9.89
C VAL A 25 3.69 12.51 -10.49
N GLU A 26 4.58 13.27 -9.85
CA GLU A 26 5.09 14.54 -10.38
C GLU A 26 6.46 14.32 -11.04
N GLU A 27 6.59 14.80 -12.27
CA GLU A 27 7.71 14.51 -13.18
C GLU A 27 9.03 15.15 -12.77
N GLU A 28 9.00 16.21 -11.97
CA GLU A 28 10.21 16.99 -11.64
C GLU A 28 11.05 16.34 -10.52
N ASP A 29 10.45 15.49 -9.66
CA ASP A 29 11.11 15.00 -8.44
C ASP A 29 10.79 13.54 -8.07
N ASN A 30 10.16 12.76 -8.96
CA ASN A 30 9.62 11.43 -8.63
C ASN A 30 8.72 11.46 -7.38
N VAL A 31 8.04 12.59 -7.11
CA VAL A 31 7.16 12.74 -5.96
C VAL A 31 5.98 11.81 -6.19
N VAL A 32 5.87 10.81 -5.32
CA VAL A 32 4.75 9.88 -5.30
C VAL A 32 3.91 10.17 -4.06
N SER A 33 2.61 10.32 -4.28
CA SER A 33 1.63 10.32 -3.20
C SER A 33 0.52 9.33 -3.49
N PHE A 34 -0.07 8.82 -2.41
CA PHE A 34 -1.18 7.89 -2.44
C PHE A 34 -2.36 8.49 -1.69
N GLU A 35 -3.53 8.52 -2.32
CA GLU A 35 -4.80 8.68 -1.63
C GLU A 35 -5.48 7.31 -1.58
N LEU A 36 -5.84 6.86 -0.38
CA LEU A 36 -6.35 5.53 -0.10
C LEU A 36 -7.76 5.63 0.46
N VAL A 37 -8.67 4.80 -0.04
CA VAL A 37 -9.98 4.54 0.57
C VAL A 37 -10.12 3.04 0.76
N LEU A 38 -10.16 2.62 2.02
CA LEU A 38 -10.39 1.23 2.43
C LEU A 38 -11.87 1.06 2.81
N THR A 39 -12.52 0.00 2.35
CA THR A 39 -13.91 -0.31 2.72
C THR A 39 -14.12 -1.80 2.96
N ASP A 40 -14.96 -2.12 3.95
CA ASP A 40 -15.48 -3.47 4.23
C ASP A 40 -16.91 -3.67 3.64
N ALA A 41 -17.30 -2.82 2.68
CA ALA A 41 -18.64 -2.68 2.10
C ALA A 41 -19.74 -2.11 3.03
N ILE A 42 -19.44 -1.86 4.30
CA ILE A 42 -20.36 -1.26 5.28
C ILE A 42 -19.87 0.13 5.68
N ASN A 43 -18.57 0.24 5.95
CA ASN A 43 -17.84 1.39 6.41
C ASN A 43 -16.74 1.75 5.40
N ALA A 44 -16.25 2.99 5.48
CA ALA A 44 -15.14 3.46 4.68
C ALA A 44 -14.16 4.27 5.53
N TRP A 45 -12.87 4.10 5.26
CA TRP A 45 -11.78 4.83 5.89
C TRP A 45 -10.89 5.42 4.81
N SER A 46 -10.59 6.70 4.93
CA SER A 46 -9.72 7.40 4.00
C SER A 46 -8.40 7.77 4.67
N GLY A 47 -7.33 7.70 3.91
CA GLY A 47 -5.99 8.10 4.32
C GLY A 47 -5.18 8.59 3.14
N SER A 48 -4.08 9.28 3.43
CA SER A 48 -3.14 9.72 2.41
C SER A 48 -1.72 9.45 2.88
N ILE A 49 -0.85 9.11 1.94
CA ILE A 49 0.58 8.94 2.14
C ILE A 49 1.28 9.93 1.22
N SER A 50 1.98 10.89 1.81
CA SER A 50 2.79 11.86 1.08
C SER A 50 4.20 11.32 0.80
N ASN A 51 4.92 11.96 -0.12
CA ASN A 51 6.33 11.63 -0.37
C ASN A 51 7.20 11.79 0.89
N SER A 52 6.91 12.78 1.73
CA SER A 52 7.60 12.94 3.03
C SER A 52 7.34 11.77 3.98
N ASP A 53 6.14 11.19 3.98
CA ASP A 53 5.83 10.01 4.79
C ASP A 53 6.62 8.80 4.30
N LEU A 54 6.68 8.59 2.98
CA LEU A 54 7.46 7.51 2.36
C LEU A 54 8.96 7.64 2.69
N GLN A 55 9.52 8.84 2.58
CA GLN A 55 10.92 9.11 2.94
C GLN A 55 11.21 8.85 4.41
N ALA A 56 10.30 9.27 5.31
CA ALA A 56 10.44 9.01 6.74
C ALA A 56 10.43 7.51 7.05
N LEU A 57 9.50 6.77 6.46
CA LEU A 57 9.40 5.31 6.61
C LEU A 57 10.63 4.59 6.06
N CYS A 58 11.10 4.94 4.85
CA CYS A 58 12.32 4.36 4.25
C CYS A 58 13.54 4.53 5.15
N LYS A 59 13.69 5.71 5.76
CA LYS A 59 14.79 6.00 6.68
C LYS A 59 14.70 5.15 7.95
N GLU A 60 13.49 4.90 8.44
CA GLU A 60 13.25 4.06 9.62
C GLU A 60 13.61 2.59 9.35
N ILE A 61 13.16 2.04 8.21
CA ILE A 61 13.37 0.63 7.85
C ILE A 61 14.71 0.37 7.14
N LYS A 62 15.47 1.44 6.83
CA LYS A 62 16.75 1.40 6.11
C LYS A 62 16.66 0.74 4.74
N GLU A 63 15.62 1.07 4.00
CA GLU A 63 15.39 0.58 2.63
C GLU A 63 15.64 1.68 1.59
N ASP A 64 15.98 1.28 0.37
CA ASP A 64 16.08 2.20 -0.77
C ASP A 64 14.71 2.81 -1.09
N LEU A 65 14.66 4.14 -1.21
CA LEU A 65 13.40 4.88 -1.42
C LEU A 65 12.71 4.49 -2.73
N SER A 66 13.47 4.36 -3.82
CA SER A 66 12.89 4.02 -5.12
C SER A 66 12.27 2.63 -5.08
N LYS A 67 12.98 1.66 -4.52
CA LYS A 67 12.49 0.30 -4.30
C LYS A 67 11.25 0.27 -3.40
N PHE A 68 11.27 0.99 -2.29
CA PHE A 68 10.12 1.03 -1.38
C PHE A 68 8.90 1.69 -2.02
N ILE A 69 9.08 2.73 -2.84
CA ILE A 69 8.00 3.35 -3.60
C ILE A 69 7.41 2.37 -4.62
N GLU A 70 8.24 1.63 -5.35
CA GLU A 70 7.78 0.60 -6.29
C GLU A 70 6.98 -0.50 -5.58
N GLU A 71 7.53 -1.08 -4.51
CA GLU A 71 6.83 -2.09 -3.72
C GLU A 71 5.55 -1.54 -3.08
N SER A 72 5.54 -0.29 -2.63
CA SER A 72 4.33 0.37 -2.12
C SER A 72 3.27 0.55 -3.21
N LYS A 73 3.68 0.91 -4.43
CA LYS A 73 2.76 1.00 -5.58
C LYS A 73 2.14 -0.36 -5.82
N GLU A 74 2.94 -1.40 -6.01
CA GLU A 74 2.46 -2.76 -6.24
C GLU A 74 1.55 -3.26 -5.11
N ALA A 75 1.94 -3.06 -3.85
CA ALA A 75 1.16 -3.48 -2.69
C ALA A 75 -0.19 -2.75 -2.59
N LEU A 76 -0.27 -1.48 -2.96
CA LEU A 76 -1.48 -0.66 -2.80
C LEU A 76 -2.38 -0.66 -4.04
N THR A 77 -1.85 -0.97 -5.22
CA THR A 77 -2.64 -1.04 -6.46
C THR A 77 -2.99 -2.47 -6.85
N GLN A 78 -2.22 -3.47 -6.39
CA GLN A 78 -2.25 -4.85 -6.87
C GLN A 78 -2.23 -4.96 -8.39
N THR A 79 -1.52 -4.04 -9.06
CA THR A 79 -1.27 -4.17 -10.48
C THR A 79 -0.28 -5.30 -10.68
N ASP A 80 -0.72 -6.37 -11.34
CA ASP A 80 0.16 -7.43 -11.84
C ASP A 80 1.01 -6.85 -12.98
N ASP A 81 2.19 -6.38 -12.63
CA ASP A 81 3.22 -5.94 -13.56
C ASP A 81 4.21 -7.06 -13.90
N GLY A 82 3.88 -8.30 -13.55
CA GLY A 82 4.75 -9.46 -13.70
C GLY A 82 5.74 -9.64 -12.55
N SER A 83 5.63 -8.87 -11.45
CA SER A 83 6.38 -9.15 -10.23
C SER A 83 5.84 -10.43 -9.55
N ASN A 84 6.74 -11.30 -9.07
CA ASN A 84 6.36 -12.45 -8.24
C ASN A 84 6.18 -12.05 -6.75
N LEU A 85 5.96 -10.76 -6.48
CA LEU A 85 5.83 -10.28 -5.11
C LEU A 85 4.45 -10.63 -4.55
N VAL A 86 4.46 -11.24 -3.38
CA VAL A 86 3.25 -11.52 -2.62
C VAL A 86 3.21 -10.56 -1.43
N PHE A 87 2.07 -9.92 -1.22
CA PHE A 87 1.88 -8.99 -0.10
C PHE A 87 0.87 -9.54 0.90
N GLY A 88 1.21 -9.46 2.19
CA GLY A 88 0.30 -9.74 3.29
C GLY A 88 -0.21 -8.45 3.90
N TYR A 89 -1.50 -8.39 4.23
CA TYR A 89 -2.15 -7.20 4.77
C TYR A 89 -2.65 -7.43 6.19
N GLN A 90 -2.63 -6.35 6.97
CA GLN A 90 -3.23 -6.31 8.30
C GLN A 90 -4.00 -5.01 8.46
N VAL A 91 -5.23 -5.11 8.96
CA VAL A 91 -6.07 -3.98 9.36
C VAL A 91 -6.26 -4.05 10.87
N LYS A 92 -5.91 -2.99 11.59
CA LYS A 92 -6.14 -2.86 13.03
C LYS A 92 -7.09 -1.70 13.31
N SER A 93 -8.01 -1.92 14.24
CA SER A 93 -8.79 -0.82 14.82
C SER A 93 -7.92 -0.05 15.81
N LEU A 94 -7.80 1.26 15.59
CA LEU A 94 -7.21 2.18 16.55
C LEU A 94 -8.31 2.77 17.44
N ARG A 95 -7.90 3.59 18.42
CA ARG A 95 -8.85 4.42 19.18
C ARG A 95 -9.53 5.40 18.22
N ASP A 96 -10.72 5.85 18.60
CA ASP A 96 -11.49 6.88 17.87
C ASP A 96 -12.04 6.47 16.49
N GLY A 97 -12.15 5.17 16.22
CA GLY A 97 -12.76 4.64 14.99
C GLY A 97 -11.83 4.66 13.77
N CYS A 98 -10.58 5.07 13.94
CA CYS A 98 -9.55 4.99 12.91
C CYS A 98 -9.12 3.54 12.64
N LYS A 99 -8.63 3.30 11.43
CA LYS A 99 -8.00 2.03 11.03
C LYS A 99 -6.54 2.27 10.67
N GLU A 100 -5.68 1.38 11.13
CA GLU A 100 -4.32 1.22 10.64
C GLU A 100 -4.32 0.12 9.57
N LEU A 101 -3.94 0.47 8.34
CA LEU A 101 -3.64 -0.50 7.28
C LEU A 101 -2.13 -0.67 7.22
N ALA A 102 -1.66 -1.90 7.38
CA ALA A 102 -0.26 -2.28 7.19
C ALA A 102 -0.16 -3.34 6.09
N TRP A 103 0.91 -3.28 5.31
CA TRP A 103 1.28 -4.30 4.34
C TRP A 103 2.71 -4.77 4.61
N LYS A 104 3.01 -6.00 4.22
CA LYS A 104 4.37 -6.53 4.23
C LYS A 104 4.60 -7.39 2.99
N ARG A 105 5.81 -7.34 2.46
CA ARG A 105 6.26 -8.30 1.46
C ARG A 105 6.40 -9.68 2.11
N VAL A 106 5.77 -10.69 1.51
CA VAL A 106 5.89 -12.09 1.89
C VAL A 106 6.90 -12.72 0.95
N MET A 107 8.05 -13.10 1.51
CA MET A 107 9.02 -13.90 0.76
C MET A 107 8.37 -15.26 0.51
N GLN A 108 8.25 -15.68 -0.75
CA GLN A 108 7.92 -17.08 -1.02
C GLN A 108 9.08 -17.92 -0.47
N ASP A 109 8.81 -18.74 0.55
CA ASP A 109 9.78 -19.71 1.02
C ASP A 109 10.05 -20.69 -0.13
N GLU A 110 11.21 -20.60 -0.76
CA GLU A 110 11.69 -21.62 -1.70
C GLU A 110 12.03 -22.96 -0.99
N ASN A 111 11.79 -23.10 0.32
CA ASN A 111 12.14 -24.31 1.09
C ASN A 111 11.20 -24.62 2.27
N ILE A 112 9.93 -24.91 2.00
CA ILE A 112 9.20 -25.87 2.84
C ILE A 112 9.18 -27.20 2.07
N LYS A 113 10.20 -28.03 2.34
CA LYS A 113 10.26 -29.44 1.91
C LYS A 113 9.35 -30.31 2.78
#